data_AF-A0AB34X294-F1
#
_entry.id   AF-A0AB34X294-F1
#
_cell.length_a   1.000
_cell.length_b   1.000
_cell.length_c   1.000
_cell.angle_alpha   90.00
_cell.angle_beta   90.00
_cell.angle_gamma   90.00
#
_symmetry.space_group_name_H-M   'P 1'
#
loop_
_entity.id
_entity.type
_entity.pdbx_description
1 polymer ?
#
loop_
_entity_poly.entity_id
_entity_poly.type
_entity_poly.pdbx_seq_one_letter_code
_entity_poly.pdbx_strand_id
1 'polypeptide(L)'
;MRNRRITGRLIAEAVALILTATLAIAWLAAPEKIKSTSAQAAGRTVVECGTYCEEATLRQLIKDAGSRPTRIVVSGMADTMLTSTVVIPAGADIELVNGIAPWGAASSEGGLVREDDFTGVMVKVEKGASLTMGNNEKGGKFYLRSRGQWVPGGGELIYNEGSLTINGGTYEGVRNGTGQRYGAITVRGKDAKFVLNDGKVTDNKRTIGSATTTQSGAANIAVSEGAQFVMNGGEVSYGETSYEHGAYGEVGGIGVYQGGSVTINGGEISHNKGWAGGLLGYDFNTDKA
;
A
#
# COMPACT_ATOMS: atom_id res chain seq x y z
N MET A 1 0.01 -42.57 70.79
CA MET A 1 -0.50 -41.19 70.61
C MET A 1 0.41 -40.43 69.66
N ARG A 2 -0.16 -39.81 68.60
CA ARG A 2 0.46 -38.90 67.58
C ARG A 2 1.62 -39.51 66.77
N ASN A 3 1.50 -39.89 65.49
CA ASN A 3 0.85 -39.31 64.31
C ASN A 3 1.46 -37.95 63.90
N ARG A 4 2.32 -37.92 62.85
CA ARG A 4 2.33 -36.94 61.75
C ARG A 4 3.51 -37.11 60.75
N ARG A 5 3.13 -37.52 59.53
CA ARG A 5 3.42 -36.91 58.21
C ARG A 5 4.89 -36.64 57.81
N ILE A 6 5.47 -37.57 57.05
CA ILE A 6 6.48 -37.30 56.01
C ILE A 6 6.05 -38.03 54.74
N THR A 7 4.98 -37.57 54.11
CA THR A 7 4.51 -38.07 52.81
C THR A 7 3.86 -36.91 52.03
N GLY A 8 4.66 -35.89 51.72
CA GLY A 8 4.16 -34.71 51.01
C GLY A 8 5.22 -33.77 50.46
N ARG A 9 6.45 -34.25 50.23
CA ARG A 9 7.53 -33.38 49.71
C ARG A 9 8.42 -34.02 48.64
N LEU A 10 8.02 -35.16 48.08
CA LEU A 10 8.75 -35.85 47.00
C LEU A 10 7.90 -36.11 45.73
N ILE A 11 6.68 -35.56 45.65
CA ILE A 11 5.82 -35.66 44.44
C ILE A 11 5.56 -34.28 43.81
N ALA A 12 6.04 -33.19 44.41
CA ALA A 12 5.85 -31.83 43.87
C ALA A 12 6.95 -31.39 42.88
N GLU A 13 8.13 -32.04 42.85
CA GLU A 13 9.25 -31.63 41.99
C GLU A 13 9.39 -32.45 40.70
N ALA A 14 8.65 -33.56 40.55
CA ALA A 14 8.66 -34.37 39.32
C ALA A 14 7.58 -33.97 38.29
N VAL A 15 6.63 -33.09 38.66
CA VAL A 15 5.56 -32.62 37.73
C VAL A 15 5.89 -31.25 37.11
N ALA A 16 6.85 -30.50 37.66
CA ALA A 16 7.24 -29.19 37.13
C ALA A 16 8.22 -29.26 35.94
N LEU A 17 8.91 -30.38 35.74
CA LEU A 17 9.88 -30.54 34.64
C LEU A 17 9.29 -31.12 33.35
N ILE A 18 8.06 -31.65 33.38
CA ILE A 18 7.39 -32.22 32.19
C ILE A 18 6.40 -31.22 31.57
N LEU A 19 5.94 -30.20 32.31
CA LEU A 19 5.12 -29.11 31.76
C LEU A 19 5.94 -27.98 31.10
N THR A 20 7.24 -27.90 31.36
CA THR A 20 8.13 -26.90 30.74
C THR A 20 8.76 -27.37 29.42
N ALA A 21 8.79 -28.68 29.16
CA ALA A 21 9.26 -29.25 27.89
C ALA A 21 8.15 -29.36 26.82
N THR A 22 6.87 -29.32 27.20
CA THR A 22 5.73 -29.34 26.25
C THR A 22 5.23 -27.94 25.87
N LEU A 23 5.55 -26.89 26.64
CA LEU A 23 5.26 -25.50 26.24
C LEU A 23 6.35 -24.86 25.36
N ALA A 24 7.55 -25.43 25.28
CA ALA A 24 8.65 -24.87 24.48
C ALA A 24 8.67 -25.33 23.01
N ILE A 25 7.82 -26.29 22.62
CA ILE A 25 7.74 -26.78 21.22
C ILE A 25 6.65 -26.04 20.43
N ALA A 26 5.76 -25.29 21.10
CA ALA A 26 4.74 -24.47 20.43
C ALA A 26 5.26 -23.12 19.90
N TRP A 27 6.54 -22.78 20.13
CA TRP A 27 7.14 -21.50 19.72
C TRP A 27 8.13 -21.58 18.54
N LEU A 28 8.27 -22.76 17.92
CA LEU A 28 9.02 -22.95 16.66
C LEU A 28 8.12 -23.12 15.44
N ALA A 29 6.79 -23.11 15.62
CA ALA A 29 5.90 -22.72 14.54
C ALA A 29 6.05 -21.20 14.39
N ALA A 30 6.98 -20.78 13.51
CA ALA A 30 6.88 -19.47 12.89
C ALA A 30 5.41 -19.23 12.56
N PRO A 31 4.85 -18.02 12.81
CA PRO A 31 3.49 -17.75 12.37
C PRO A 31 3.44 -18.14 10.91
N GLU A 32 2.64 -19.17 10.59
CA GLU A 32 2.34 -19.48 9.20
C GLU A 32 1.97 -18.13 8.61
N LYS A 33 2.80 -17.63 7.68
CA LYS A 33 2.43 -16.48 6.88
C LYS A 33 1.02 -16.81 6.46
N ILE A 34 0.03 -16.05 6.97
CA ILE A 34 -1.33 -16.18 6.50
C ILE A 34 -1.16 -15.93 5.02
N LYS A 35 -1.13 -17.01 4.24
CA LYS A 35 -1.25 -16.93 2.81
C LYS A 35 -2.66 -16.42 2.68
N SER A 36 -2.77 -15.10 2.64
CA SER A 36 -3.85 -14.43 1.96
C SER A 36 -3.77 -14.95 0.54
N THR A 37 -4.34 -16.15 0.32
CA THR A 37 -4.81 -16.58 -0.98
C THR A 37 -5.83 -15.53 -1.32
N SER A 38 -5.34 -14.51 -2.01
CA SER A 38 -6.13 -13.44 -2.51
C SER A 38 -7.21 -14.11 -3.37
N ALA A 39 -8.47 -13.86 -3.04
CA ALA A 39 -9.63 -14.22 -3.87
C ALA A 39 -9.66 -13.33 -5.12
N GLN A 40 -8.52 -13.24 -5.79
CA GLN A 40 -8.30 -12.49 -7.01
C GLN A 40 -8.95 -13.32 -8.14
N ALA A 41 -9.76 -12.65 -8.95
CA ALA A 41 -10.72 -13.21 -9.92
C ALA A 41 -12.00 -13.94 -9.45
N ALA A 42 -12.14 -14.44 -8.22
CA ALA A 42 -13.34 -15.22 -7.86
C ALA A 42 -14.63 -14.39 -8.02
N GLY A 43 -15.46 -14.72 -9.03
CA GLY A 43 -16.71 -14.03 -9.35
C GLY A 43 -16.59 -12.76 -10.21
N ARG A 44 -15.40 -12.45 -10.75
CA ARG A 44 -15.19 -11.28 -11.62
C ARG A 44 -15.30 -11.63 -13.10
N THR A 45 -15.81 -10.70 -13.90
CA THR A 45 -15.64 -10.74 -15.37
C THR A 45 -14.18 -10.44 -15.68
N VAL A 46 -13.53 -11.24 -16.53
CA VAL A 46 -12.16 -10.96 -16.99
C VAL A 46 -12.19 -10.35 -18.39
N VAL A 47 -11.50 -9.22 -18.56
CA VAL A 47 -11.30 -8.56 -19.85
C VAL A 47 -9.82 -8.27 -20.07
N GLU A 48 -9.35 -8.51 -21.29
CA GLU A 48 -7.98 -8.24 -21.71
C GLU A 48 -7.93 -6.84 -22.34
N CYS A 49 -7.02 -5.98 -21.87
CA CYS A 49 -6.82 -4.65 -22.45
C CYS A 49 -6.07 -4.70 -23.80
N GLY A 50 -5.50 -5.85 -24.14
CA GLY A 50 -4.76 -6.10 -25.37
C GLY A 50 -3.24 -6.10 -25.18
N THR A 51 -2.54 -6.49 -26.24
CA THR A 51 -1.07 -6.59 -26.28
C THR A 51 -0.40 -5.24 -25.96
N TYR A 52 -1.00 -4.15 -26.40
CA TYR A 52 -0.65 -2.79 -26.03
C TYR A 52 -1.89 -2.17 -25.41
N CYS A 53 -1.90 -2.04 -24.09
CA CYS A 53 -3.04 -1.48 -23.38
C CYS A 53 -2.96 0.04 -23.47
N GLU A 54 -3.60 0.62 -24.48
CA GLU A 54 -3.69 2.07 -24.64
C GLU A 54 -4.55 2.68 -23.52
N GLU A 55 -4.22 3.93 -23.13
CA GLU A 55 -4.94 4.65 -22.07
C GLU A 55 -6.45 4.74 -22.35
N ALA A 56 -6.83 5.04 -23.60
CA ALA A 56 -8.23 5.15 -24.00
C ALA A 56 -8.98 3.81 -23.82
N THR A 57 -8.35 2.70 -24.19
CA THR A 57 -8.89 1.35 -24.03
C THR A 57 -9.07 1.01 -22.55
N LEU A 58 -8.06 1.26 -21.72
CA LEU A 58 -8.16 1.04 -20.27
C LEU A 58 -9.35 1.79 -19.66
N ARG A 59 -9.48 3.09 -20.00
CA ARG A 59 -10.58 3.94 -19.52
C ARG A 59 -11.94 3.44 -19.99
N GLN A 60 -12.03 2.99 -21.23
CA GLN A 60 -13.27 2.46 -21.79
C GLN A 60 -13.66 1.15 -21.09
N LEU A 61 -12.71 0.26 -20.81
CA LEU A 61 -12.98 -0.98 -20.06
C LEU A 61 -13.44 -0.70 -18.62
N ILE A 62 -12.87 0.29 -17.94
CA ILE A 62 -13.34 0.72 -16.61
C ILE A 62 -14.77 1.27 -16.69
N LYS A 63 -15.08 2.07 -17.71
CA LYS A 63 -16.43 2.61 -17.94
C LYS A 63 -17.45 1.50 -18.22
N ASP A 64 -17.08 0.53 -19.06
CA ASP A 64 -17.95 -0.57 -19.48
C ASP A 64 -18.17 -1.62 -18.39
N ALA A 65 -17.24 -1.72 -17.43
CA ALA A 65 -17.44 -2.51 -16.23
C ALA A 65 -18.65 -2.01 -15.42
N GLY A 66 -18.87 -0.69 -15.35
CA GLY A 66 -19.93 -0.11 -14.52
C GLY A 66 -19.81 -0.58 -13.07
N SER A 67 -20.90 -1.15 -12.54
CA SER A 67 -20.92 -1.75 -11.19
C SER A 67 -20.59 -3.24 -11.16
N ARG A 68 -20.29 -3.85 -12.30
CA ARG A 68 -19.98 -5.29 -12.39
C ARG A 68 -18.52 -5.53 -11.96
N PRO A 69 -18.25 -6.41 -10.99
CA PRO A 69 -16.90 -6.80 -10.63
C PRO A 69 -16.10 -7.27 -11.84
N THR A 70 -15.03 -6.54 -12.18
CA THR A 70 -14.29 -6.73 -13.43
C THR A 70 -12.80 -6.72 -13.18
N ARG A 71 -12.12 -7.78 -13.63
CA ARG A 71 -10.67 -7.84 -13.75
C ARG A 71 -10.27 -7.38 -15.14
N ILE A 72 -9.45 -6.35 -15.20
CA ILE A 72 -8.80 -5.86 -16.41
C ILE A 72 -7.34 -6.32 -16.37
N VAL A 73 -6.96 -7.13 -17.34
CA VAL A 73 -5.57 -7.55 -17.54
C VAL A 73 -4.91 -6.52 -18.45
N VAL A 74 -3.98 -5.73 -17.90
CA VAL A 74 -3.19 -4.76 -18.68
C VAL A 74 -2.09 -5.48 -19.47
N SER A 75 -1.34 -4.77 -20.31
CA SER A 75 -0.26 -5.41 -21.06
C SER A 75 0.85 -5.92 -20.12
N GLY A 76 1.43 -7.06 -20.46
CA GLY A 76 2.69 -7.56 -19.87
C GLY A 76 3.91 -7.34 -20.76
N MET A 77 3.74 -6.62 -21.87
CA MET A 77 4.75 -6.38 -22.91
C MET A 77 5.15 -4.90 -23.03
N ALA A 78 4.25 -4.00 -22.67
CA ALA A 78 4.41 -2.57 -22.85
C ALA A 78 3.68 -1.79 -21.76
N ASP A 79 4.13 -0.57 -21.54
CA ASP A 79 3.53 0.36 -20.59
C ASP A 79 2.22 0.94 -21.11
N THR A 80 1.24 1.05 -20.22
CA THR A 80 0.13 1.97 -20.42
C THR A 80 0.56 3.35 -19.96
N MET A 81 0.93 4.19 -20.92
CA MET A 81 1.28 5.58 -20.67
C MET A 81 0.02 6.40 -20.35
N LEU A 82 0.04 7.12 -19.23
CA LEU A 82 -1.09 7.92 -18.75
C LEU A 82 -0.83 9.40 -18.98
N THR A 83 -1.69 10.03 -19.77
CA THR A 83 -1.69 11.48 -19.99
C THR A 83 -2.64 12.22 -19.05
N SER A 84 -3.52 11.49 -18.34
CA SER A 84 -4.49 12.06 -17.41
C SER A 84 -4.85 11.10 -16.27
N THR A 85 -5.60 11.56 -15.27
CA THR A 85 -6.03 10.75 -14.12
C THR A 85 -6.98 9.64 -14.53
N VAL A 86 -6.63 8.37 -14.25
CA VAL A 86 -7.55 7.23 -14.37
C VAL A 86 -8.48 7.23 -13.15
N VAL A 87 -9.78 7.38 -13.38
CA VAL A 87 -10.78 7.44 -12.31
C VAL A 87 -11.49 6.10 -12.21
N ILE A 88 -11.52 5.50 -11.02
CA ILE A 88 -12.39 4.40 -10.68
C ILE A 88 -13.68 4.98 -10.10
N PRO A 89 -14.81 4.93 -10.84
CA PRO A 89 -16.02 5.64 -10.45
C PRO A 89 -16.72 4.97 -9.26
N ALA A 90 -17.52 5.75 -8.53
CA ALA A 90 -18.33 5.25 -7.42
C ALA A 90 -19.19 4.05 -7.85
N GLY A 91 -19.22 3.01 -7.02
CA GLY A 91 -19.96 1.77 -7.30
C GLY A 91 -19.24 0.78 -8.21
N ALA A 92 -18.10 1.14 -8.82
CA ALA A 92 -17.28 0.19 -9.57
C ALA A 92 -16.46 -0.71 -8.65
N ASP A 93 -16.25 -1.95 -9.07
CA ASP A 93 -15.30 -2.90 -8.47
C ASP A 93 -14.34 -3.41 -9.55
N ILE A 94 -13.15 -2.81 -9.58
CA ILE A 94 -12.13 -3.03 -10.60
C ILE A 94 -10.93 -3.75 -10.00
N GLU A 95 -10.43 -4.77 -10.70
CA GLU A 95 -9.14 -5.39 -10.44
C GLU A 95 -8.20 -5.13 -11.62
N LEU A 96 -7.05 -4.49 -11.39
CA LEU A 96 -6.01 -4.27 -12.40
C LEU A 96 -4.83 -5.20 -12.12
N VAL A 97 -4.48 -6.05 -13.09
CA VAL A 97 -3.33 -6.95 -13.00
C VAL A 97 -2.50 -6.92 -14.29
N ASN A 98 -1.20 -7.21 -14.18
CA ASN A 98 -0.34 -7.30 -15.36
C ASN A 98 -0.75 -8.47 -16.28
N GLY A 99 -0.48 -8.33 -17.57
CA GLY A 99 -0.58 -9.40 -18.54
C GLY A 99 0.63 -10.32 -18.51
N ILE A 100 0.56 -11.41 -19.29
CA ILE A 100 1.68 -12.32 -19.52
C ILE A 100 2.12 -12.19 -20.98
N ALA A 101 3.36 -11.78 -21.20
CA ALA A 101 3.96 -11.69 -22.51
C ALA A 101 4.16 -13.09 -23.15
N PRO A 102 4.24 -13.18 -24.49
CA PRO A 102 4.46 -14.45 -25.20
C PRO A 102 5.75 -15.18 -24.80
N TRP A 103 6.75 -14.48 -24.30
CA TRP A 103 8.02 -15.04 -23.83
C TRP A 103 8.00 -15.48 -22.36
N GLY A 104 6.86 -15.38 -21.67
CA GLY A 104 6.61 -16.01 -20.38
C GLY A 104 6.52 -15.07 -19.17
N ALA A 105 5.92 -15.60 -18.10
CA ALA A 105 5.55 -14.84 -16.91
C ALA A 105 6.74 -14.24 -16.14
N ALA A 106 7.89 -14.92 -16.10
CA ALA A 106 9.07 -14.46 -15.34
C ALA A 106 9.65 -13.14 -15.87
N SER A 107 9.44 -12.86 -17.17
CA SER A 107 9.94 -11.68 -17.87
C SER A 107 8.81 -10.76 -18.33
N SER A 108 7.60 -10.97 -17.80
CA SER A 108 6.45 -10.09 -18.04
C SER A 108 6.46 -8.99 -16.98
N GLU A 109 6.59 -7.75 -17.42
CA GLU A 109 6.51 -6.56 -16.58
C GLU A 109 5.60 -5.58 -17.32
N GLY A 110 4.66 -4.98 -16.61
CA GLY A 110 3.74 -4.06 -17.23
C GLY A 110 2.82 -3.42 -16.21
N GLY A 111 2.46 -2.18 -16.47
CA GLY A 111 1.79 -1.36 -15.50
C GLY A 111 1.36 -0.04 -16.10
N LEU A 112 1.08 0.92 -15.22
CA LEU A 112 0.72 2.26 -15.64
C LEU A 112 1.88 3.21 -15.34
N VAL A 113 2.21 4.02 -16.33
CA VAL A 113 3.35 4.94 -16.26
C VAL A 113 2.87 6.33 -16.59
N ARG A 114 3.27 7.32 -15.79
CA ARG A 114 2.92 8.72 -16.04
C ARG A 114 3.62 9.20 -17.29
N GLU A 115 2.87 9.71 -18.27
CA GLU A 115 3.41 10.31 -19.48
C GLU A 115 4.04 11.68 -19.22
N ASP A 116 4.85 12.16 -20.17
CA ASP A 116 5.40 13.51 -20.17
C ASP A 116 4.27 14.56 -20.03
N ASP A 117 4.57 15.66 -19.33
CA ASP A 117 3.66 16.77 -19.03
C ASP A 117 2.39 16.44 -18.21
N PHE A 118 2.15 15.17 -17.86
CA PHE A 118 1.02 14.82 -17.00
C PHE A 118 1.29 15.23 -15.54
N THR A 119 0.69 16.34 -15.13
CA THR A 119 0.69 16.82 -13.74
C THR A 119 -0.59 16.39 -13.03
N GLY A 120 -0.49 15.62 -11.95
CA GLY A 120 -1.64 15.23 -11.12
C GLY A 120 -1.61 13.80 -10.59
N VAL A 121 -2.75 13.37 -10.04
CA VAL A 121 -2.95 12.01 -9.51
C VAL A 121 -3.04 11.02 -10.67
N MET A 122 -2.22 9.97 -10.70
CA MET A 122 -2.31 8.95 -11.76
C MET A 122 -3.62 8.15 -11.68
N VAL A 123 -3.98 7.67 -10.49
CA VAL A 123 -5.20 6.89 -10.26
C VAL A 123 -6.02 7.49 -9.11
N LYS A 124 -7.29 7.83 -9.38
CA LYS A 124 -8.24 8.27 -8.36
C LYS A 124 -9.27 7.17 -8.11
N VAL A 125 -9.44 6.78 -6.85
CA VAL A 125 -10.50 5.87 -6.41
C VAL A 125 -11.57 6.68 -5.69
N GLU A 126 -12.72 6.86 -6.34
CA GLU A 126 -13.81 7.65 -5.79
C GLU A 126 -14.44 6.98 -4.57
N LYS A 127 -15.10 7.78 -3.74
CA LYS A 127 -15.88 7.27 -2.62
C LYS A 127 -16.90 6.22 -3.08
N GLY A 128 -16.93 5.08 -2.40
CA GLY A 128 -17.82 3.96 -2.73
C GLY A 128 -17.35 3.11 -3.92
N ALA A 129 -16.17 3.37 -4.48
CA ALA A 129 -15.51 2.50 -5.44
C ALA A 129 -14.59 1.47 -4.74
N SER A 130 -14.29 0.38 -5.43
CA SER A 130 -13.32 -0.65 -5.04
C SER A 130 -12.30 -0.82 -6.15
N LEU A 131 -11.02 -0.70 -5.80
CA LEU A 131 -9.89 -0.96 -6.67
C LEU A 131 -8.97 -2.00 -6.03
N THR A 132 -8.75 -3.11 -6.72
CA THR A 132 -7.66 -4.05 -6.43
C THR A 132 -6.57 -3.89 -7.49
N MET A 133 -5.31 -3.84 -7.08
CA MET A 133 -4.17 -3.82 -8.00
C MET A 133 -3.14 -4.85 -7.58
N GLY A 134 -2.37 -5.38 -8.51
CA GLY A 134 -1.19 -6.17 -8.18
C GLY A 134 -0.76 -7.12 -9.27
N ASN A 135 0.09 -8.06 -8.88
CA ASN A 135 0.61 -9.06 -9.81
C ASN A 135 -0.49 -10.04 -10.23
N ASN A 136 -0.39 -10.55 -11.44
CA ASN A 136 -1.24 -11.63 -11.91
C ASN A 136 -0.85 -12.94 -11.21
N GLU A 137 -1.85 -13.75 -10.84
CA GLU A 137 -1.65 -15.05 -10.19
C GLU A 137 -0.84 -16.03 -11.05
N LYS A 138 -0.85 -15.84 -12.37
CA LYS A 138 -0.05 -16.61 -13.34
C LYS A 138 1.40 -16.11 -13.43
N GLY A 139 1.74 -15.05 -12.71
CA GLY A 139 3.07 -14.43 -12.64
C GLY A 139 3.15 -13.08 -13.36
N GLY A 140 4.37 -12.61 -13.55
CA GLY A 140 4.65 -11.25 -14.01
C GLY A 140 4.49 -10.19 -12.92
N LYS A 141 4.90 -8.98 -13.25
CA LYS A 141 5.09 -7.90 -12.29
C LYS A 141 4.32 -6.66 -12.71
N PHE A 142 3.46 -6.19 -11.82
CA PHE A 142 2.73 -4.95 -11.98
C PHE A 142 3.51 -3.77 -11.39
N TYR A 143 3.40 -2.60 -12.01
CA TYR A 143 3.86 -1.35 -11.38
C TYR A 143 2.97 -0.15 -11.68
N LEU A 144 3.09 0.85 -10.81
CA LEU A 144 2.59 2.20 -11.01
C LEU A 144 3.77 3.16 -10.84
N ARG A 145 4.23 3.75 -11.94
CA ARG A 145 5.50 4.51 -11.97
C ARG A 145 5.30 5.95 -12.41
N SER A 146 5.69 6.89 -11.56
CA SER A 146 5.58 8.33 -11.84
C SER A 146 6.68 8.89 -12.76
N ARG A 147 7.84 8.22 -12.84
CA ARG A 147 9.03 8.72 -13.58
C ARG A 147 9.48 10.13 -13.16
N GLY A 148 9.19 10.56 -11.93
CA GLY A 148 9.40 11.95 -11.48
C GLY A 148 10.86 12.42 -11.50
N GLN A 149 11.83 11.50 -11.62
CA GLN A 149 13.23 11.84 -11.85
C GLN A 149 13.48 12.39 -13.27
N TRP A 150 12.67 11.96 -14.25
CA TRP A 150 12.79 12.32 -15.66
C TRP A 150 11.70 13.28 -16.13
N VAL A 151 10.51 13.18 -15.52
CA VAL A 151 9.33 13.99 -15.84
C VAL A 151 8.93 14.77 -14.58
N PRO A 152 9.47 15.98 -14.37
CA PRO A 152 9.14 16.78 -13.20
C PRO A 152 7.68 17.28 -13.32
N GLY A 153 6.76 16.66 -12.59
CA GLY A 153 5.34 17.03 -12.63
C GLY A 153 4.62 17.02 -11.29
N GLY A 154 5.28 16.60 -10.20
CA GLY A 154 4.62 16.39 -8.91
C GLY A 154 3.54 15.31 -8.99
N GLY A 155 2.53 15.38 -8.12
CA GLY A 155 1.33 14.55 -8.20
C GLY A 155 1.45 13.13 -7.66
N GLU A 156 0.38 12.61 -7.08
CA GLU A 156 0.29 11.30 -6.45
C GLU A 156 0.28 10.16 -7.48
N LEU A 157 0.68 8.97 -7.05
CA LEU A 157 0.34 7.74 -7.78
C LEU A 157 -1.15 7.44 -7.60
N ILE A 158 -1.61 7.44 -6.34
CA ILE A 158 -2.98 7.05 -6.01
C ILE A 158 -3.59 8.02 -4.99
N TYR A 159 -4.79 8.49 -5.28
CA TYR A 159 -5.65 9.18 -4.32
C TYR A 159 -6.91 8.35 -4.08
N ASN A 160 -7.12 7.90 -2.85
CA ASN A 160 -8.17 6.95 -2.49
C ASN A 160 -9.15 7.53 -1.47
N GLU A 161 -10.41 7.63 -1.87
CA GLU A 161 -11.57 7.93 -1.02
C GLU A 161 -12.53 6.73 -0.88
N GLY A 162 -12.24 5.63 -1.58
CA GLY A 162 -12.97 4.38 -1.55
C GLY A 162 -12.17 3.24 -0.90
N SER A 163 -12.25 2.05 -1.49
CA SER A 163 -11.50 0.87 -1.06
C SER A 163 -10.36 0.56 -2.03
N LEU A 164 -9.13 0.55 -1.54
CA LEU A 164 -7.92 0.17 -2.28
C LEU A 164 -7.33 -1.11 -1.68
N THR A 165 -7.03 -2.10 -2.51
CA THR A 165 -6.25 -3.28 -2.11
C THR A 165 -5.07 -3.48 -3.06
N ILE A 166 -3.87 -3.62 -2.51
CA ILE A 166 -2.65 -3.94 -3.27
C ILE A 166 -2.18 -5.36 -2.89
N ASN A 167 -2.05 -6.20 -3.91
CA ASN A 167 -1.63 -7.61 -3.82
C ASN A 167 -0.36 -7.82 -4.65
N GLY A 168 0.73 -7.14 -4.28
CA GLY A 168 1.99 -7.17 -5.02
C GLY A 168 2.16 -5.98 -5.96
N GLY A 169 3.29 -5.98 -6.66
CA GLY A 169 3.69 -4.89 -7.57
C GLY A 169 4.54 -3.81 -6.91
N THR A 170 4.95 -2.82 -7.71
CA THR A 170 5.83 -1.71 -7.27
C THR A 170 5.18 -0.35 -7.57
N TYR A 171 5.16 0.55 -6.59
CA TYR A 171 4.48 1.84 -6.63
C TYR A 171 5.50 2.93 -6.27
N GLU A 172 6.04 3.60 -7.28
CA GLU A 172 7.29 4.36 -7.12
C GLU A 172 7.43 5.60 -8.00
N GLY A 173 8.48 6.38 -7.69
CA GLY A 173 9.02 7.39 -8.57
C GLY A 173 8.35 8.75 -8.45
N VAL A 174 7.55 9.02 -7.41
CA VAL A 174 7.03 10.37 -7.13
C VAL A 174 8.19 11.27 -6.72
N ARG A 175 8.28 12.46 -7.30
CA ARG A 175 9.24 13.51 -6.95
C ARG A 175 8.51 14.83 -6.77
N ASN A 176 9.04 15.67 -5.88
CA ASN A 176 8.52 17.01 -5.61
C ASN A 176 7.05 17.00 -5.19
N GLY A 177 6.64 15.97 -4.43
CA GLY A 177 5.31 15.94 -3.81
C GLY A 177 5.14 17.11 -2.83
N THR A 178 4.01 17.83 -2.95
CA THR A 178 3.69 19.01 -2.14
C THR A 178 2.28 18.94 -1.59
N GLY A 179 2.00 19.72 -0.53
CA GLY A 179 0.68 19.79 0.09
C GLY A 179 0.60 19.03 1.41
N GLN A 180 -0.41 19.36 2.20
CA GLN A 180 -0.64 18.74 3.50
C GLN A 180 -1.31 17.38 3.34
N ARG A 181 -0.95 16.41 4.19
CA ARG A 181 -1.53 15.05 4.25
C ARG A 181 -1.47 14.31 2.92
N TYR A 182 -0.50 14.70 2.10
CA TYR A 182 -0.21 14.13 0.80
C TYR A 182 0.84 13.05 0.96
N GLY A 183 0.69 11.95 0.21
CA GLY A 183 1.77 11.03 -0.13
C GLY A 183 1.63 10.45 -1.52
N ALA A 184 2.63 9.66 -1.94
CA ALA A 184 2.55 8.95 -3.23
C ALA A 184 1.26 8.10 -3.32
N ILE A 185 0.85 7.52 -2.21
CA ILE A 185 -0.51 7.01 -2.00
C ILE A 185 -1.16 7.82 -0.87
N THR A 186 -2.24 8.53 -1.20
CA THR A 186 -3.04 9.29 -0.24
C THR A 186 -4.37 8.57 0.00
N VAL A 187 -4.73 8.35 1.26
CA VAL A 187 -5.97 7.67 1.68
C VAL A 187 -6.74 8.60 2.61
N ARG A 188 -7.94 9.02 2.22
CA ARG A 188 -8.65 10.11 2.89
C ARG A 188 -10.13 9.83 3.06
N GLY A 189 -10.64 10.12 4.26
CA GLY A 189 -12.05 10.07 4.61
C GLY A 189 -12.42 8.82 5.41
N LYS A 190 -13.40 8.97 6.31
CA LYS A 190 -13.80 7.95 7.30
C LYS A 190 -14.23 6.59 6.73
N ASP A 191 -14.68 6.60 5.48
CA ASP A 191 -15.15 5.40 4.77
C ASP A 191 -14.05 4.81 3.85
N ALA A 192 -12.91 5.51 3.72
CA ALA A 192 -11.81 5.10 2.87
C ALA A 192 -10.92 4.07 3.57
N LYS A 193 -10.55 3.04 2.81
CA LYS A 193 -9.72 1.94 3.30
C LYS A 193 -8.64 1.61 2.29
N PHE A 194 -7.43 1.37 2.78
CA PHE A 194 -6.32 0.81 2.02
C PHE A 194 -5.83 -0.46 2.70
N VAL A 195 -5.64 -1.53 1.93
CA VAL A 195 -5.01 -2.78 2.36
C VAL A 195 -3.79 -3.07 1.50
N LEU A 196 -2.62 -3.23 2.12
CA LEU A 196 -1.38 -3.69 1.48
C LEU A 196 -1.09 -5.13 1.93
N ASN A 197 -1.32 -6.11 1.06
CA ASN A 197 -1.06 -7.52 1.37
C ASN A 197 0.37 -7.94 1.02
N ASP A 198 0.87 -7.44 -0.10
CA ASP A 198 2.25 -7.60 -0.57
C ASP A 198 2.54 -6.45 -1.55
N GLY A 199 3.78 -6.32 -2.02
CA GLY A 199 4.20 -5.26 -2.93
C GLY A 199 5.01 -4.18 -2.23
N LYS A 200 5.42 -3.17 -3.01
CA LYS A 200 6.37 -2.15 -2.57
C LYS A 200 5.85 -0.76 -2.85
N VAL A 201 5.73 0.07 -1.82
CA VAL A 201 5.55 1.53 -1.98
C VAL A 201 6.89 2.16 -1.64
N THR A 202 7.65 2.55 -2.67
CA THR A 202 9.07 2.83 -2.52
C THR A 202 9.56 3.94 -3.42
N ASP A 203 10.74 4.48 -3.08
CA ASP A 203 11.43 5.50 -3.86
C ASP A 203 10.50 6.67 -4.24
N ASN A 204 9.87 7.26 -3.23
CA ASN A 204 9.01 8.43 -3.37
C ASN A 204 9.59 9.58 -2.56
N LYS A 205 9.49 10.80 -3.09
CA LYS A 205 10.13 11.97 -2.50
C LYS A 205 9.23 13.18 -2.55
N ARG A 206 9.03 13.79 -1.38
CA ARG A 206 8.42 15.11 -1.26
C ARG A 206 9.45 16.20 -1.54
N THR A 207 8.98 17.42 -1.77
CA THR A 207 9.88 18.57 -1.97
C THR A 207 10.79 18.76 -0.74
N ILE A 208 12.10 18.82 -0.98
CA ILE A 208 13.13 19.08 0.05
C ILE A 208 13.54 20.55 -0.03
N GLY A 209 13.94 21.15 1.10
CA GLY A 209 14.38 22.54 1.15
C GLY A 209 13.26 23.57 1.29
N SER A 210 12.00 23.11 1.36
CA SER A 210 10.80 23.95 1.43
C SER A 210 9.91 23.55 2.61
N ALA A 211 10.54 23.40 3.78
CA ALA A 211 9.90 22.86 4.99
C ALA A 211 8.60 23.59 5.40
N THR A 212 8.50 24.89 5.14
CA THR A 212 7.31 25.70 5.47
C THR A 212 6.13 25.51 4.52
N THR A 213 6.35 24.93 3.34
CA THR A 213 5.29 24.63 2.35
C THR A 213 4.95 23.15 2.24
N THR A 214 5.73 22.30 2.91
CA THR A 214 5.57 20.84 2.95
C THR A 214 5.53 20.37 4.40
N GLN A 215 4.38 20.63 5.05
CA GLN A 215 4.14 20.17 6.42
C GLN A 215 3.09 19.06 6.43
N SER A 216 3.21 18.16 7.41
CA SER A 216 2.22 17.12 7.69
C SER A 216 1.92 16.22 6.49
N GLY A 217 2.91 15.88 5.65
CA GLY A 217 2.78 14.91 4.58
C GLY A 217 3.73 13.71 4.73
N ALA A 218 3.50 12.70 3.90
CA ALA A 218 4.29 11.48 3.87
C ALA A 218 4.89 11.28 2.47
N ALA A 219 6.13 10.80 2.33
CA ALA A 219 6.65 10.53 0.99
C ALA A 219 5.94 9.33 0.35
N ASN A 220 5.78 8.24 1.11
CA ASN A 220 5.13 7.03 0.62
C ASN A 220 3.61 7.04 0.83
N ILE A 221 3.12 6.91 2.07
CA ILE A 221 1.70 6.70 2.35
C ILE A 221 1.19 7.71 3.36
N ALA A 222 0.17 8.48 2.99
CA ALA A 222 -0.55 9.37 3.91
C ALA A 222 -1.97 8.85 4.17
N VAL A 223 -2.34 8.74 5.44
CA VAL A 223 -3.66 8.27 5.89
C VAL A 223 -4.29 9.35 6.75
N SER A 224 -5.45 9.87 6.35
CA SER A 224 -6.06 11.00 7.05
C SER A 224 -7.58 11.00 7.10
N GLU A 225 -8.13 11.85 7.98
CA GLU A 225 -9.57 12.14 8.07
C GLU A 225 -10.43 10.90 8.36
N GLY A 226 -9.98 10.10 9.32
CA GLY A 226 -10.66 8.86 9.72
C GLY A 226 -10.41 7.66 8.81
N ALA A 227 -9.60 7.81 7.76
CA ALA A 227 -9.27 6.70 6.87
C ALA A 227 -8.50 5.57 7.56
N GLN A 228 -8.58 4.38 6.98
CA GLN A 228 -7.96 3.17 7.53
C GLN A 228 -6.92 2.60 6.58
N PHE A 229 -5.75 2.26 7.11
CA PHE A 229 -4.73 1.51 6.39
C PHE A 229 -4.38 0.22 7.14
N VAL A 230 -4.35 -0.89 6.43
CA VAL A 230 -3.94 -2.20 6.95
C VAL A 230 -2.78 -2.74 6.13
N MET A 231 -1.65 -2.99 6.76
CA MET A 231 -0.48 -3.60 6.16
C MET A 231 -0.35 -5.05 6.65
N ASN A 232 -0.63 -6.01 5.77
CA ASN A 232 -0.48 -7.45 6.06
C ASN A 232 0.87 -8.03 5.60
N GLY A 233 1.59 -7.29 4.75
CA GLY A 233 2.88 -7.66 4.20
C GLY A 233 3.43 -6.56 3.30
N GLY A 234 4.42 -6.89 2.48
CA GLY A 234 5.06 -5.94 1.56
C GLY A 234 6.08 -5.02 2.22
N GLU A 235 6.41 -3.94 1.54
CA GLU A 235 7.50 -3.02 1.86
C GLU A 235 7.07 -1.56 1.69
N VAL A 236 7.38 -0.71 2.67
CA VAL A 236 7.31 0.75 2.58
C VAL A 236 8.69 1.32 2.85
N SER A 237 9.38 1.74 1.79
CA SER A 237 10.81 2.03 1.89
C SER A 237 11.27 3.21 1.06
N TYR A 238 12.49 3.68 1.32
CA TYR A 238 13.16 4.73 0.54
C TYR A 238 12.32 5.99 0.28
N GLY A 239 11.35 6.26 1.16
CA GLY A 239 10.60 7.50 1.14
C GLY A 239 11.44 8.62 1.71
N GLU A 240 11.43 9.79 1.08
CA GLU A 240 12.24 10.94 1.51
C GLU A 240 11.40 12.22 1.64
N THR A 241 11.44 12.82 2.82
CA THR A 241 10.90 14.16 3.09
C THR A 241 11.99 15.08 3.66
N SER A 242 11.65 16.37 3.81
CA SER A 242 12.56 17.32 4.47
C SER A 242 12.74 16.97 5.96
N TYR A 243 13.94 17.23 6.48
CA TYR A 243 14.29 17.14 7.91
C TYR A 243 14.70 18.51 8.49
N GLU A 244 14.50 19.57 7.72
CA GLU A 244 14.87 20.94 8.11
C GLU A 244 13.94 21.49 9.21
N HIS A 245 14.40 22.55 9.87
CA HIS A 245 13.56 23.29 10.81
C HIS A 245 12.28 23.78 10.12
N GLY A 246 11.12 23.48 10.71
CA GLY A 246 9.82 23.81 10.14
C GLY A 246 9.12 22.67 9.39
N ALA A 247 9.78 21.51 9.16
CA ALA A 247 9.21 20.36 8.44
C ALA A 247 8.24 19.53 9.31
N TYR A 248 7.44 20.20 10.14
CA TYR A 248 6.65 19.55 11.17
C TYR A 248 5.63 18.57 10.57
N GLY A 249 5.62 17.35 11.12
CA GLY A 249 4.69 16.30 10.68
C GLY A 249 5.09 15.58 9.38
N GLU A 250 6.24 15.92 8.79
CA GLU A 250 6.74 15.23 7.59
C GLU A 250 7.28 13.83 7.92
N VAL A 251 7.01 12.86 7.05
CA VAL A 251 7.49 11.48 7.25
C VAL A 251 7.90 10.79 5.95
N GLY A 252 9.06 10.13 5.93
CA GLY A 252 9.51 9.37 4.76
C GLY A 252 8.55 8.22 4.42
N GLY A 253 8.22 7.39 5.42
CA GLY A 253 7.35 6.23 5.26
C GLY A 253 5.86 6.58 5.34
N ILE A 254 5.25 6.24 6.48
CA ILE A 254 3.79 6.30 6.68
C ILE A 254 3.41 7.44 7.62
N GLY A 255 2.54 8.33 7.14
CA GLY A 255 1.96 9.41 7.94
C GLY A 255 0.50 9.18 8.27
N VAL A 256 0.13 9.36 9.53
CA VAL A 256 -1.22 9.17 10.05
C VAL A 256 -1.70 10.47 10.69
N TYR A 257 -2.76 11.05 10.12
CA TYR A 257 -3.20 12.41 10.44
C TYR A 257 -4.71 12.47 10.70
N GLN A 258 -5.19 13.46 11.47
CA GLN A 258 -6.62 13.78 11.61
C GLN A 258 -7.53 12.56 11.82
N GLY A 259 -7.23 11.76 12.84
CA GLY A 259 -8.02 10.57 13.19
C GLY A 259 -7.89 9.39 12.22
N GLY A 260 -6.97 9.44 11.26
CA GLY A 260 -6.58 8.26 10.48
C GLY A 260 -6.05 7.13 11.37
N SER A 261 -6.11 5.90 10.87
CA SER A 261 -5.67 4.72 11.62
C SER A 261 -4.85 3.77 10.77
N VAL A 262 -3.87 3.12 11.39
CA VAL A 262 -2.98 2.16 10.75
C VAL A 262 -2.92 0.89 11.59
N THR A 263 -3.09 -0.26 10.95
CA THR A 263 -2.83 -1.59 11.53
C THR A 263 -1.72 -2.27 10.75
N ILE A 264 -0.67 -2.72 11.44
CA ILE A 264 0.46 -3.43 10.81
C ILE A 264 0.49 -4.85 11.36
N ASN A 265 0.16 -5.81 10.52
CA ASN A 265 0.19 -7.24 10.82
C ASN A 265 1.48 -7.91 10.31
N GLY A 266 2.17 -7.30 9.35
CA GLY A 266 3.43 -7.82 8.80
C GLY A 266 4.01 -6.93 7.70
N GLY A 267 5.23 -7.25 7.27
CA GLY A 267 5.97 -6.53 6.23
C GLY A 267 7.14 -5.71 6.78
N GLU A 268 7.70 -4.84 5.94
CA GLU A 268 8.90 -4.06 6.24
C GLU A 268 8.68 -2.56 6.04
N ILE A 269 9.14 -1.75 7.00
CA ILE A 269 9.19 -0.28 6.90
C ILE A 269 10.63 0.14 7.16
N SER A 270 11.40 0.41 6.10
CA SER A 270 12.86 0.58 6.20
C SER A 270 13.41 1.66 5.28
N HIS A 271 14.60 2.17 5.60
CA HIS A 271 15.34 3.12 4.75
C HIS A 271 14.62 4.44 4.40
N ASN A 272 13.53 4.76 5.10
CA ASN A 272 12.81 6.02 4.95
C ASN A 272 13.53 7.15 5.71
N LYS A 273 13.51 8.36 5.14
CA LYS A 273 14.18 9.56 5.66
C LYS A 273 13.19 10.73 5.70
N GLY A 274 13.39 11.62 6.67
CA GLY A 274 12.51 12.76 6.87
C GLY A 274 12.61 13.29 8.29
N TRP A 275 11.75 14.26 8.63
CA TRP A 275 11.57 14.68 10.02
C TRP A 275 11.23 13.49 10.92
N ALA A 276 10.28 12.66 10.48
CA ALA A 276 10.18 11.26 10.89
C ALA A 276 10.64 10.35 9.73
N GLY A 277 11.38 9.29 10.05
CA GLY A 277 11.80 8.29 9.06
C GLY A 277 10.65 7.36 8.67
N GLY A 278 10.30 6.41 9.54
CA GLY A 278 9.45 5.27 9.21
C GLY A 278 7.94 5.50 9.34
N LEU A 279 7.45 5.83 10.53
CA LEU A 279 6.02 6.00 10.81
C LEU A 279 5.80 7.16 11.77
N LEU A 280 4.78 7.95 11.51
CA LEU A 280 4.40 9.08 12.36
C LEU A 280 2.87 9.18 12.46
N GLY A 281 2.36 9.15 13.69
CA GLY A 281 1.06 9.69 14.02
C GLY A 281 1.21 11.14 14.43
N TYR A 282 0.54 12.06 13.73
CA TYR A 282 0.69 13.49 13.97
C TYR A 282 -0.61 14.22 13.68
N ASP A 283 -1.00 15.11 14.59
CA ASP A 283 -2.00 16.12 14.29
C ASP A 283 -1.50 17.44 14.82
N PHE A 284 -1.49 18.45 13.95
CA PHE A 284 -1.15 19.79 14.39
C PHE A 284 -2.45 20.47 14.79
N ASN A 285 -2.80 20.30 16.06
CA ASN A 285 -3.95 21.00 16.59
C ASN A 285 -3.58 22.48 16.80
N THR A 286 -4.11 23.37 15.96
CA THR A 286 -4.06 24.82 16.18
C THR A 286 -5.30 25.33 16.93
N ASP A 287 -5.98 24.50 17.71
CA ASP A 287 -6.96 24.96 18.70
C ASP A 287 -6.23 25.79 19.79
N LYS A 288 -5.84 27.00 19.42
CA LYS A 288 -5.56 28.22 20.19
C LYS A 288 -4.81 29.24 19.30
N ALA A 289 -5.57 30.10 18.64
CA ALA A 289 -5.50 31.56 18.79
C ALA A 289 -6.84 32.17 18.37
#